data_AF-A0A848QP72-F1
#
_entry.id   AF-A0A848QP72-F1
#
_cell.length_a   1.000
_cell.length_b   1.000
_cell.length_c   1.000
_cell.angle_alpha   90.00
_cell.angle_beta   90.00
_cell.angle_gamma   90.00
#
_symmetry.space_group_name_H-M   'P 1'
#
loop_
_entity.id
_entity.type
_entity.pdbx_description
1 polymer ?
#
loop_
_entity_poly.entity_id
_entity_poly.type
_entity_poly.pdbx_seq_one_letter_code
_entity_poly.pdbx_strand_id
1 'polypeptide(L)'
;MTNENAPTSGGHSPWFWAGLMLASYAIISALIVTKAIEQTPYLIFLILVPLGLTFPLMKAANRRVDDGSCLGKGEAQKRYIKRVAVSTSAYLAAFALMTFATASGDPPIALRAFLAILPGLAIIGIFWAIGRLIVEEQDEFMRMLIVRQSLVATGFALSAASIWGFLEAADVVPHLDAYWVAVAWFAGLGLGAIMNRVQYGTWGAV
;
A
#
# COMPACT_ATOMS: atom_id res chain seq x y z
N MET A 1 47.79 -18.69 8.98
CA MET A 1 46.97 -17.81 9.83
C MET A 1 45.62 -17.68 9.17
N THR A 2 44.58 -17.97 9.93
CA THR A 2 43.23 -18.39 9.52
C THR A 2 42.44 -17.27 8.86
N ASN A 3 41.77 -17.60 7.75
CA ASN A 3 40.74 -16.77 7.13
C ASN A 3 39.58 -16.58 8.13
N GLU A 4 39.41 -15.37 8.65
CA GLU A 4 38.20 -14.96 9.35
C GLU A 4 37.06 -14.82 8.35
N ASN A 5 36.28 -15.88 8.22
CA ASN A 5 34.95 -15.82 7.63
C ASN A 5 34.06 -14.99 8.57
N ALA A 6 33.90 -13.71 8.26
CA ALA A 6 32.87 -12.89 8.88
C ALA A 6 31.50 -13.57 8.64
N PRO A 7 30.64 -13.70 9.66
CA PRO A 7 29.34 -14.33 9.50
C PRO A 7 28.51 -13.52 8.51
N THR A 8 28.23 -14.09 7.34
CA THR A 8 27.25 -13.53 6.40
C THR A 8 25.92 -13.43 7.15
N SER A 9 25.44 -12.19 7.35
CA SER A 9 24.17 -11.94 8.02
C SER A 9 23.05 -12.71 7.30
N GLY A 10 22.49 -13.71 7.98
CA GLY A 10 21.53 -14.67 7.44
C GLY A 10 20.14 -14.06 7.17
N GLY A 11 20.05 -13.13 6.22
CA GLY A 11 18.81 -12.58 5.71
C GLY A 11 18.55 -13.03 4.28
N HIS A 12 17.35 -13.57 4.02
CA HIS A 12 16.93 -13.88 2.64
C HIS A 12 16.88 -12.62 1.78
N SER A 13 17.24 -12.75 0.49
CA SER A 13 17.25 -11.64 -0.46
C SER A 13 15.83 -11.12 -0.76
N PRO A 14 15.64 -9.84 -1.13
CA PRO A 14 14.33 -9.34 -1.56
C PRO A 14 13.75 -10.11 -2.75
N TRP A 15 14.62 -10.58 -3.65
CA TRP A 15 14.26 -11.40 -4.79
C TRP A 15 13.71 -12.78 -4.39
N PHE A 16 14.19 -13.35 -3.29
CA PHE A 16 13.64 -14.59 -2.73
C PHE A 16 12.20 -14.37 -2.25
N TRP A 17 11.95 -13.30 -1.51
CA TRP A 17 10.59 -12.94 -1.06
C TRP A 17 9.66 -12.58 -2.23
N ALA A 18 10.17 -11.90 -3.26
CA ALA A 18 9.42 -11.57 -4.46
C ALA A 18 9.02 -12.84 -5.23
N GLY A 19 9.95 -13.79 -5.36
CA GLY A 19 9.68 -15.10 -5.96
C GLY A 19 8.61 -15.88 -5.19
N LEU A 20 8.65 -15.85 -3.86
CA LEU A 20 7.65 -16.49 -3.01
C LEU A 20 6.26 -15.84 -3.15
N MET A 21 6.21 -14.51 -3.25
CA MET A 21 4.96 -13.76 -3.46
C MET A 21 4.35 -14.06 -4.84
N LEU A 22 5.16 -14.10 -5.90
CA LEU A 22 4.69 -14.46 -7.24
C LEU A 22 4.21 -15.92 -7.30
N ALA A 23 4.94 -16.83 -6.66
CA ALA A 23 4.54 -18.24 -6.57
C ALA A 23 3.21 -18.40 -5.81
N SER A 24 3.00 -17.67 -4.72
CA SER A 24 1.73 -17.74 -4.00
C SER A 24 0.57 -17.18 -4.85
N TYR A 25 0.75 -16.02 -5.52
CA TYR A 25 -0.24 -15.49 -6.47
C TYR A 25 -0.55 -16.45 -7.64
N ALA A 26 0.45 -17.15 -8.15
CA ALA A 26 0.28 -18.15 -9.20
C ALA A 26 -0.55 -19.36 -8.72
N ILE A 27 -0.31 -19.83 -7.50
CA ILE A 27 -1.08 -20.92 -6.89
C ILE A 27 -2.53 -20.47 -6.62
N ILE A 28 -2.71 -19.25 -6.11
CA ILE A 28 -4.03 -18.65 -5.86
C ILE A 28 -4.84 -18.54 -7.15
N SER A 29 -4.23 -18.02 -8.21
CA SER A 29 -4.88 -17.89 -9.52
C SER A 29 -5.21 -19.24 -10.14
N ALA A 30 -4.33 -20.25 -10.02
CA ALA A 30 -4.63 -21.61 -10.47
C ALA A 30 -5.83 -22.24 -9.72
N LEU A 31 -5.96 -21.99 -8.41
CA LEU A 31 -7.08 -22.47 -7.58
C LEU A 31 -8.41 -21.78 -7.94
N ILE A 32 -8.36 -20.51 -8.35
CA ILE A 32 -9.53 -19.77 -8.84
C ILE A 32 -9.99 -20.36 -10.20
N VAL A 33 -9.07 -20.61 -11.13
CA VAL A 33 -9.38 -21.14 -12.47
C VAL A 33 -9.96 -22.55 -12.41
N THR A 34 -9.49 -23.37 -11.46
CA THR A 34 -10.00 -24.73 -11.25
C THR A 34 -11.34 -24.79 -10.51
N LYS A 35 -11.92 -23.65 -10.10
CA LYS A 35 -13.14 -23.56 -9.28
C LYS A 35 -13.12 -24.46 -8.03
N ALA A 36 -11.94 -24.77 -7.52
CA ALA A 36 -11.78 -25.67 -6.38
C ALA A 36 -12.30 -25.05 -5.05
N ILE A 37 -12.55 -23.74 -5.04
CA ILE A 37 -13.04 -22.97 -3.88
C ILE A 37 -14.22 -22.12 -4.35
N GLU A 38 -15.45 -22.60 -4.12
CA GLU A 38 -16.68 -21.88 -4.51
C GLU A 38 -17.11 -20.81 -3.48
N GLN A 39 -16.51 -20.82 -2.28
CA GLN A 39 -16.86 -19.88 -1.21
C GLN A 39 -16.04 -18.59 -1.31
N THR A 40 -16.68 -17.53 -1.80
CA THR A 40 -16.15 -16.15 -1.96
C THR A 40 -15.32 -15.62 -0.79
N PRO A 41 -15.66 -15.84 0.51
CA PRO A 41 -14.84 -15.34 1.61
C PRO A 41 -13.42 -15.92 1.63
N TYR A 42 -13.21 -17.20 1.27
CA TYR A 42 -11.89 -17.83 1.31
C TYR A 42 -10.97 -17.40 0.17
N LEU A 43 -11.53 -17.03 -0.99
CA LEU A 43 -10.77 -16.49 -2.12
C LEU A 43 -10.08 -15.16 -1.79
N ILE A 44 -10.72 -14.33 -0.96
CA ILE A 44 -10.20 -13.04 -0.51
C ILE A 44 -9.07 -13.24 0.51
N PHE A 45 -9.19 -14.21 1.43
CA PHE A 45 -8.09 -14.62 2.32
C PHE A 45 -6.88 -15.18 1.57
N LEU A 46 -7.11 -15.92 0.49
CA LEU A 46 -6.04 -16.42 -0.35
C LEU A 46 -5.21 -15.26 -0.93
N ILE A 47 -5.86 -14.17 -1.39
CA ILE A 47 -5.21 -12.96 -1.92
C ILE A 47 -4.47 -12.16 -0.83
N LEU A 48 -4.91 -12.26 0.43
CA LEU A 48 -4.27 -11.62 1.58
C LEU A 48 -2.92 -12.25 1.97
N VAL A 49 -2.70 -13.54 1.67
CA VAL A 49 -1.44 -14.26 1.97
C VAL A 49 -0.21 -13.63 1.27
N PRO A 50 -0.22 -13.36 -0.05
CA PRO A 50 0.86 -12.65 -0.70
C PRO A 50 1.04 -11.20 -0.23
N LEU A 51 -0.04 -10.54 0.21
CA LEU A 51 0.02 -9.21 0.79
C LEU A 51 0.73 -9.23 2.16
N GLY A 52 0.56 -10.28 2.97
CA GLY A 52 1.37 -10.49 4.17
C GLY A 52 2.87 -10.70 3.87
N LEU A 53 3.19 -11.30 2.72
CA LEU A 53 4.57 -11.48 2.22
C LEU A 53 5.24 -10.19 1.74
N THR A 54 4.48 -9.12 1.51
CA THR A 54 5.06 -7.79 1.26
C THR A 54 5.78 -7.24 2.48
N PHE A 55 5.36 -7.60 3.70
CA PHE A 55 5.99 -7.14 4.94
C PHE A 55 7.45 -7.63 5.08
N PRO A 56 7.77 -8.94 4.97
CA PRO A 56 9.15 -9.40 4.98
C PRO A 56 9.92 -8.96 3.73
N LEU A 57 9.28 -8.81 2.57
CA LEU A 57 9.90 -8.25 1.36
C LEU A 57 10.33 -6.80 1.56
N MET A 58 9.45 -5.93 2.06
CA MET A 58 9.75 -4.53 2.38
C MET A 58 10.84 -4.44 3.45
N LYS A 59 10.80 -5.31 4.46
CA LYS A 59 11.86 -5.41 5.49
C LYS A 59 13.21 -5.85 4.89
N ALA A 60 13.22 -6.78 3.94
CA ALA A 60 14.42 -7.24 3.25
C ALA A 60 14.94 -6.18 2.25
N ALA A 61 14.05 -5.45 1.57
CA ALA A 61 14.39 -4.37 0.64
C ALA A 61 15.01 -3.18 1.38
N ASN A 62 14.43 -2.76 2.50
CA ASN A 62 14.96 -1.66 3.31
C ASN A 62 16.34 -1.96 3.90
N ARG A 63 16.62 -3.23 4.27
CA ARG A 63 17.96 -3.64 4.73
C ARG A 63 19.06 -3.40 3.69
N ARG A 64 18.74 -3.46 2.39
CA ARG A 64 19.73 -3.17 1.32
C ARG A 64 19.93 -1.67 1.08
N VAL A 65 18.95 -0.85 1.43
CA VAL A 65 19.09 0.62 1.39
C VAL A 65 20.00 1.11 2.52
N ASP A 66 20.06 0.39 3.64
CA ASP A 66 20.96 0.68 4.77
C ASP A 66 22.45 0.47 4.44
N ASP A 67 22.79 -0.40 3.49
CA ASP A 67 24.19 -0.67 3.09
C ASP A 67 24.80 0.43 2.19
N GLY A 68 23.98 1.36 1.69
CA GLY A 68 24.41 2.51 0.87
C GLY A 68 24.82 3.70 1.73
N SER A 69 26.12 3.88 1.93
CA SER A 69 26.70 4.99 2.70
C SER A 69 26.33 6.39 2.16
N CYS A 70 25.37 7.05 2.82
CA CYS A 70 25.15 8.51 2.87
C CYS A 70 24.26 8.79 4.09
N LEU A 71 24.85 9.03 5.27
CA LEU A 71 24.13 9.33 6.52
C LEU A 71 23.13 10.48 6.30
N GLY A 72 21.83 10.17 6.26
CA GLY A 72 20.75 11.16 6.25
C GLY A 72 19.80 11.12 5.04
N LYS A 73 20.21 10.59 3.87
CA LYS A 73 19.40 10.66 2.63
C LYS A 73 18.20 9.69 2.57
N GLY A 74 17.92 8.96 3.64
CA GLY A 74 16.84 7.97 3.67
C GLY A 74 16.19 7.73 5.03
N GLU A 75 16.53 8.47 6.09
CA GLU A 75 15.95 8.24 7.42
C GLU A 75 14.45 8.59 7.47
N ALA A 76 14.05 9.69 6.84
CA ALA A 76 12.63 10.06 6.68
C ALA A 76 11.89 8.98 5.88
N GLN A 77 12.47 8.53 4.77
CA GLN A 77 11.89 7.48 3.93
C GLN A 77 11.77 6.13 4.63
N LYS A 78 12.75 5.73 5.45
CA LYS A 78 12.68 4.50 6.27
C LYS A 78 11.52 4.56 7.26
N ARG A 79 11.34 5.71 7.95
CA ARG A 79 10.23 5.92 8.89
C ARG A 79 8.89 5.90 8.17
N TYR A 80 8.81 6.52 6.99
CA TYR A 80 7.64 6.46 6.13
C TYR A 80 7.29 5.02 5.73
N ILE A 81 8.22 4.26 5.15
CA ILE A 81 7.98 2.87 4.75
C ILE A 81 7.54 2.02 5.94
N LYS A 82 8.16 2.22 7.12
CA LYS A 82 7.74 1.53 8.35
C LYS A 82 6.30 1.86 8.73
N ARG A 83 5.90 3.14 8.69
CA ARG A 83 4.53 3.57 9.00
C ARG A 83 3.53 3.01 7.99
N VAL A 84 3.84 3.09 6.70
CA VAL A 84 3.02 2.50 5.63
C VAL A 84 2.88 1.00 5.84
N ALA A 85 3.97 0.27 6.10
CA ALA A 85 3.91 -1.17 6.35
C ALA A 85 3.02 -1.51 7.55
N VAL A 86 3.12 -0.77 8.65
CA VAL A 86 2.25 -0.96 9.82
C VAL A 86 0.78 -0.68 9.48
N SER A 87 0.50 0.42 8.77
CA SER A 87 -0.85 0.78 8.35
C SER A 87 -1.45 -0.23 7.37
N THR A 88 -0.66 -0.71 6.40
CA THR A 88 -1.07 -1.77 5.48
C THR A 88 -1.35 -3.06 6.24
N SER A 89 -0.48 -3.50 7.16
CA SER A 89 -0.76 -4.67 8.00
C SER A 89 -2.04 -4.51 8.83
N ALA A 90 -2.27 -3.33 9.40
CA ALA A 90 -3.50 -3.02 10.13
C ALA A 90 -4.74 -3.07 9.23
N TYR A 91 -4.65 -2.55 8.00
CA TYR A 91 -5.73 -2.61 7.01
C TYR A 91 -6.11 -4.06 6.68
N LEU A 92 -5.12 -4.90 6.37
CA LEU A 92 -5.34 -6.30 6.03
C LEU A 92 -5.93 -7.08 7.21
N ALA A 93 -5.44 -6.84 8.43
CA ALA A 93 -5.97 -7.46 9.64
C ALA A 93 -7.40 -7.01 9.95
N ALA A 94 -7.70 -5.72 9.83
CA ALA A 94 -9.03 -5.16 10.02
C ALA A 94 -10.04 -5.71 9.00
N PHE A 95 -9.62 -5.79 7.74
CA PHE A 95 -10.46 -6.33 6.67
C PHE A 95 -10.71 -7.83 6.85
N ALA A 96 -9.68 -8.60 7.19
CA ALA A 96 -9.82 -10.00 7.56
C ALA A 96 -10.77 -10.21 8.75
N LEU A 97 -10.64 -9.40 9.80
CA LEU A 97 -11.53 -9.46 10.96
C LEU A 97 -12.97 -9.15 10.59
N MET A 98 -13.20 -8.10 9.80
CA MET A 98 -14.52 -7.71 9.31
C MET A 98 -15.18 -8.85 8.53
N THR A 99 -14.47 -9.43 7.56
CA THR A 99 -14.99 -10.54 6.74
C THR A 99 -15.30 -11.80 7.55
N PHE A 100 -14.43 -12.16 8.51
CA PHE A 100 -14.66 -13.31 9.38
C PHE A 100 -15.85 -13.12 10.32
N ALA A 101 -15.99 -11.94 10.91
CA ALA A 101 -17.12 -11.62 11.78
C ALA A 101 -18.47 -11.65 11.06
N THR A 102 -18.49 -11.31 9.77
CA THR A 102 -19.69 -11.37 8.92
C THR A 102 -19.93 -12.74 8.28
N ALA A 103 -18.96 -13.65 8.32
CA ALA A 103 -19.11 -14.99 7.74
C ALA A 103 -20.05 -15.90 8.57
N SER A 104 -20.14 -15.65 9.88
CA SER A 104 -20.94 -16.46 10.82
C SER A 104 -22.40 -16.02 10.94
N GLY A 105 -22.83 -14.99 10.20
CA GLY A 105 -24.18 -14.40 10.24
C GLY A 105 -24.13 -12.87 10.21
N ASP A 106 -25.29 -12.23 10.37
CA ASP A 106 -25.39 -10.77 10.46
C ASP A 106 -25.11 -10.31 11.91
N PRO A 107 -23.93 -9.74 12.22
CA PRO A 107 -23.65 -9.20 13.53
C PRO A 107 -24.55 -7.98 13.83
N PRO A 108 -24.76 -7.64 15.12
CA PRO A 108 -25.48 -6.43 15.50
C PRO A 108 -24.89 -5.19 14.81
N ILE A 109 -25.75 -4.23 14.46
CA ILE A 109 -25.36 -3.02 13.70
C ILE A 109 -24.18 -2.27 14.32
N ALA A 110 -24.11 -2.20 15.66
CA ALA A 110 -23.01 -1.56 16.38
C ALA A 110 -21.66 -2.25 16.12
N LEU A 111 -21.64 -3.59 16.11
CA LEU A 111 -20.44 -4.37 15.83
C LEU A 111 -20.03 -4.25 14.36
N ARG A 112 -21.00 -4.29 13.44
CA ARG A 112 -20.76 -4.10 12.00
C ARG A 112 -20.17 -2.72 11.70
N ALA A 113 -20.72 -1.67 12.31
CA ALA A 113 -20.23 -0.30 12.16
C ALA A 113 -18.79 -0.17 12.70
N PHE A 114 -18.52 -0.71 13.89
CA PHE A 114 -17.18 -0.71 14.47
C PHE A 114 -16.16 -1.41 13.55
N LEU A 115 -16.49 -2.59 13.04
CA LEU A 115 -15.61 -3.35 12.14
C LEU A 115 -15.39 -2.63 10.80
N ALA A 116 -16.40 -1.97 10.25
CA ALA A 116 -16.29 -1.23 8.99
C ALA A 116 -15.40 0.03 9.09
N ILE A 117 -15.25 0.61 10.29
CA ILE A 117 -14.39 1.78 10.51
C ILE A 117 -12.90 1.40 10.51
N LEU A 118 -12.55 0.19 10.96
CA LEU A 118 -11.16 -0.22 11.15
C LEU A 118 -10.31 -0.16 9.86
N PRO A 119 -10.76 -0.67 8.70
CA PRO A 119 -10.01 -0.53 7.45
C PRO A 119 -9.84 0.94 7.04
N GLY A 120 -10.88 1.77 7.26
CA GLY A 120 -10.82 3.20 7.00
C GLY A 120 -9.73 3.90 7.83
N LEU A 121 -9.65 3.59 9.13
CA LEU A 121 -8.60 4.12 10.02
C LEU A 121 -7.20 3.71 9.58
N ALA A 122 -7.04 2.49 9.07
CA ALA A 122 -5.76 2.02 8.57
C ALA A 122 -5.30 2.82 7.33
N ILE A 123 -6.22 3.13 6.41
CA ILE A 123 -5.93 4.00 5.25
C ILE A 123 -5.62 5.43 5.69
N ILE A 124 -6.33 5.97 6.69
CA ILE A 124 -6.00 7.28 7.30
C ILE A 124 -4.55 7.29 7.82
N GLY A 125 -4.09 6.16 8.40
CA GLY A 125 -2.70 5.99 8.81
C GLY A 125 -1.69 6.13 7.66
N ILE A 126 -2.04 5.69 6.44
CA ILE A 126 -1.19 5.85 5.25
C ILE A 126 -1.11 7.33 4.85
N PHE A 127 -2.25 8.04 4.80
CA PHE A 127 -2.24 9.48 4.52
C PHE A 127 -1.43 10.27 5.54
N TRP A 128 -1.58 9.92 6.82
CA TRP A 128 -0.79 10.50 7.90
C TRP A 128 0.72 10.21 7.71
N ALA A 129 1.09 9.01 7.28
CA ALA A 129 2.48 8.67 7.00
C ALA A 129 3.10 9.54 5.90
N ILE A 130 2.34 9.83 4.82
CA ILE A 130 2.77 10.73 3.74
C ILE A 130 2.91 12.16 4.26
N GLY A 131 1.93 12.66 5.02
CA GLY A 131 2.04 13.98 5.65
C GLY A 131 3.25 14.08 6.58
N ARG A 132 3.55 13.02 7.33
CA ARG A 132 4.71 12.97 8.21
C ARG A 132 6.03 12.87 7.45
N LEU A 133 6.06 12.21 6.29
CA LEU A 133 7.21 12.19 5.39
C LEU A 133 7.57 13.63 4.96
N ILE A 134 6.60 14.43 4.51
CA ILE A 134 6.81 15.82 4.09
C ILE A 134 7.47 16.68 5.20
N VAL A 135 7.06 16.47 6.46
CA VAL A 135 7.59 17.23 7.60
C VAL A 135 8.98 16.75 8.02
N GLU A 136 9.27 15.45 7.89
CA GLU A 136 10.55 14.87 8.30
C GLU A 136 11.63 15.01 7.23
N GLU A 137 11.26 15.21 5.97
CA GLU A 137 12.19 15.36 4.87
C GLU A 137 13.05 16.62 5.04
N GLN A 138 14.37 16.41 5.11
CA GLN A 138 15.36 17.48 5.32
C GLN A 138 15.77 18.14 4.00
N ASP A 139 15.67 17.41 2.89
CA ASP A 139 15.97 17.93 1.56
C ASP A 139 14.76 18.70 1.02
N GLU A 140 14.91 20.02 0.89
CA GLU A 140 13.83 20.91 0.46
C GLU A 140 13.36 20.62 -0.97
N PHE A 141 14.26 20.15 -1.83
CA PHE A 141 13.92 19.77 -3.21
C PHE A 141 13.05 18.52 -3.22
N MET A 142 13.42 17.50 -2.43
CA MET A 142 12.61 16.29 -2.29
C MET A 142 11.24 16.58 -1.65
N ARG A 143 11.22 17.42 -0.61
CA ARG A 143 9.98 17.89 0.02
C ARG A 143 9.06 18.58 -0.98
N MET A 144 9.60 19.46 -1.83
CA MET A 144 8.86 20.13 -2.89
C MET A 144 8.26 19.12 -3.89
N LEU A 145 9.04 18.12 -4.33
CA LEU A 145 8.58 17.09 -5.25
C LEU A 145 7.42 16.25 -4.67
N ILE A 146 7.50 15.85 -3.40
CA ILE A 146 6.47 15.07 -2.70
C ILE A 146 5.17 15.88 -2.55
N VAL A 147 5.29 17.17 -2.18
CA VAL A 147 4.13 18.08 -2.08
C VAL A 147 3.48 18.23 -3.45
N ARG A 148 4.26 18.44 -4.51
CA ARG A 148 3.74 18.55 -5.88
C ARG A 148 3.03 17.28 -6.32
N GLN A 149 3.58 16.10 -6.05
CA GLN A 149 2.94 14.81 -6.34
C GLN A 149 1.60 14.69 -5.63
N SER A 150 1.56 15.03 -4.35
CA SER A 150 0.34 14.98 -3.53
C SER A 150 -0.73 15.94 -4.06
N LEU A 151 -0.34 17.13 -4.52
CA LEU A 151 -1.26 18.10 -5.12
C LEU A 151 -1.80 17.63 -6.47
N VAL A 152 -0.96 17.07 -7.35
CA VAL A 152 -1.39 16.47 -8.62
C VAL A 152 -2.36 15.32 -8.36
N ALA A 153 -2.02 14.43 -7.42
CA ALA A 153 -2.88 13.32 -7.02
C ALA A 153 -4.24 13.79 -6.51
N THR A 154 -4.25 14.83 -5.69
CA THR A 154 -5.47 15.42 -5.13
C THR A 154 -6.33 16.06 -6.21
N GLY A 155 -5.73 16.86 -7.10
CA GLY A 155 -6.44 17.45 -8.23
C GLY A 155 -7.05 16.39 -9.16
N PHE A 156 -6.28 15.34 -9.47
CA PHE A 156 -6.75 14.20 -10.26
C PHE A 156 -7.93 13.49 -9.60
N ALA A 157 -7.79 13.09 -8.33
CA ALA A 157 -8.81 12.34 -7.61
C ALA A 157 -10.10 13.15 -7.44
N LEU A 158 -10.00 14.43 -7.07
CA LEU A 158 -11.17 15.30 -6.89
C LEU A 158 -11.87 15.59 -8.22
N SER A 159 -11.12 15.79 -9.32
CA SER A 159 -11.72 15.99 -10.64
C SER A 159 -12.44 14.72 -11.11
N ALA A 160 -11.79 13.56 -10.97
CA ALA A 160 -12.37 12.27 -11.34
C ALA A 160 -13.63 11.95 -10.51
N ALA A 161 -13.57 12.16 -9.18
CA ALA A 161 -14.71 11.96 -8.30
C ALA A 161 -15.88 12.90 -8.62
N SER A 162 -15.58 14.16 -8.98
CA SER A 162 -16.60 15.14 -9.34
C SER A 162 -17.30 14.75 -10.65
N ILE A 163 -16.53 14.38 -11.69
CA ILE A 163 -17.08 13.91 -12.97
C ILE A 163 -17.93 12.65 -12.74
N TRP A 164 -17.41 11.67 -12.00
CA TRP A 164 -18.12 10.42 -11.72
C TRP A 164 -19.41 10.68 -10.93
N GLY A 165 -19.36 11.52 -9.90
CA GLY A 165 -20.53 11.87 -9.09
C GLY A 165 -21.64 12.55 -9.89
N PHE A 166 -21.30 13.42 -10.86
CA PHE A 166 -22.30 13.99 -11.77
C PHE A 166 -22.86 12.97 -12.75
N LEU A 167 -22.03 12.06 -13.27
CA LEU A 167 -22.50 10.98 -14.14
C LEU A 167 -23.44 10.02 -13.39
N GLU A 168 -23.15 9.75 -12.11
CA GLU A 168 -24.00 8.93 -11.24
C GLU A 168 -25.32 9.64 -10.94
N ALA A 169 -25.29 10.95 -10.63
CA ALA A 169 -26.48 11.76 -10.41
C ALA A 169 -27.37 11.89 -11.67
N ALA A 170 -26.80 11.67 -12.85
CA ALA A 170 -27.51 11.65 -14.14
C ALA A 170 -27.95 10.24 -14.57
N ASP A 171 -27.80 9.22 -13.70
CA ASP A 171 -28.09 7.81 -13.99
C ASP A 171 -27.34 7.25 -15.21
N VAL A 172 -26.17 7.81 -15.56
CA VAL A 172 -25.36 7.38 -16.71
C VAL A 172 -24.38 6.26 -16.35
N VAL A 173 -23.90 6.22 -15.10
CA VAL A 173 -22.91 5.25 -14.60
C VAL A 173 -23.40 4.60 -13.30
N PRO A 174 -22.93 3.38 -12.96
CA PRO A 174 -23.29 2.72 -11.70
C PRO A 174 -22.72 3.44 -10.47
N HIS A 175 -23.37 3.21 -9.32
CA HIS A 175 -22.90 3.68 -8.02
C HIS A 175 -21.49 3.19 -7.73
N LEU A 176 -20.60 4.11 -7.35
CA LEU A 176 -19.21 3.82 -7.04
C LEU A 176 -18.93 4.05 -5.56
N ASP A 177 -18.48 3.00 -4.88
CA ASP A 177 -18.14 3.09 -3.47
C ASP A 177 -17.04 4.14 -3.22
N ALA A 178 -17.21 4.96 -2.18
CA ALA A 178 -16.32 6.10 -1.91
C ALA A 178 -14.83 5.74 -1.73
N TYR A 179 -14.50 4.50 -1.32
CA TYR A 179 -13.10 4.09 -1.15
C TYR A 179 -12.31 4.07 -2.48
N TRP A 180 -12.98 3.97 -3.64
CA TRP A 180 -12.33 4.06 -4.95
C TRP A 180 -11.70 5.42 -5.23
N VAL A 181 -12.18 6.49 -4.58
CA VAL A 181 -11.56 7.82 -4.67
C VAL A 181 -10.14 7.80 -4.08
N ALA A 182 -9.92 7.05 -2.99
CA ALA A 182 -8.58 6.87 -2.43
C ALA A 182 -7.67 6.08 -3.39
N VAL A 183 -8.20 5.06 -4.07
CA VAL A 183 -7.45 4.31 -5.09
C VAL A 183 -7.05 5.21 -6.26
N ALA A 184 -7.99 6.04 -6.74
CA ALA A 184 -7.71 7.04 -7.77
C ALA A 184 -6.64 8.04 -7.31
N TRP A 185 -6.66 8.44 -6.04
CA TRP A 185 -5.63 9.31 -5.48
C TRP A 185 -4.24 8.65 -5.48
N PHE A 186 -4.12 7.38 -5.08
CA PHE A 186 -2.85 6.65 -5.17
C PHE A 186 -2.36 6.52 -6.61
N ALA A 187 -3.25 6.28 -7.58
CA ALA A 187 -2.90 6.32 -9.00
C ALA A 187 -2.40 7.71 -9.44
N GLY A 188 -3.02 8.76 -8.90
CA GLY A 188 -2.63 10.15 -9.09
C GLY A 188 -1.22 10.48 -8.59
N LEU A 189 -0.72 9.80 -7.55
CA LEU A 189 0.69 9.95 -7.13
C LEU A 189 1.66 9.47 -8.21
N GLY A 190 1.31 8.39 -8.93
CA GLY A 190 2.06 7.91 -10.09
C GLY A 190 2.06 8.93 -11.24
N LEU A 191 0.92 9.55 -11.52
CA LEU A 191 0.85 10.67 -12.47
C LEU A 191 1.73 11.84 -12.03
N GLY A 192 1.69 12.20 -10.74
CA GLY A 192 2.59 13.20 -10.17
C GLY A 192 4.06 12.84 -10.34
N ALA A 193 4.43 11.57 -10.18
CA ALA A 193 5.80 11.08 -10.36
C ALA A 193 6.27 11.24 -11.81
N ILE A 194 5.39 10.92 -12.78
CA ILE A 194 5.66 11.13 -14.21
C ILE A 194 5.86 12.62 -14.50
N MET A 195 4.98 13.48 -13.97
CA MET A 195 5.10 14.94 -14.14
C MET A 195 6.38 15.51 -13.50
N ASN A 196 6.84 14.93 -12.39
CA ASN A 196 8.14 15.27 -11.81
C ASN A 196 9.30 14.83 -12.71
N ARG A 197 9.22 13.61 -13.26
CA ARG A 197 10.26 13.08 -14.16
C ARG A 197 10.42 13.92 -15.41
N VAL A 198 9.31 14.37 -16.01
CA VAL A 198 9.33 15.21 -17.22
C VAL A 198 9.93 16.59 -16.94
N GLN A 199 9.61 17.20 -15.80
CA GLN A 199 10.00 18.59 -15.53
C GLN A 199 11.36 18.72 -14.82
N TYR A 200 11.70 17.80 -13.93
CA TYR A 200 12.87 17.87 -13.06
C TYR A 200 13.85 16.71 -13.25
N GLY A 201 13.57 15.78 -14.17
CA GLY A 201 14.44 14.64 -14.46
C GLY A 201 14.44 13.56 -13.37
N THR A 202 13.64 13.69 -12.30
CA THR A 202 13.58 12.73 -11.17
C THR A 202 12.14 12.37 -10.83
N TRP A 203 11.91 11.16 -10.32
CA TRP A 203 10.55 10.64 -10.06
C TRP A 203 9.93 11.17 -8.75
N GLY A 204 10.72 11.79 -7.86
CA GLY A 204 10.32 12.01 -6.46
C GLY A 204 10.41 10.72 -5.62
N ALA A 205 10.27 10.83 -4.31
CA ALA A 205 10.39 9.69 -3.38
C ALA A 205 9.10 9.48 -2.57
N VAL A 206 8.04 9.03 -3.23
CA VAL A 206 6.77 8.64 -2.58
C VAL A 206 6.53 7.15 -2.76
#